data_AF-A0AAE2YGJ7-F1
#
_entry.id   AF-A0AAE2YGJ7-F1
#
_cell.length_a   1.000
_cell.length_b   1.000
_cell.length_c   1.000
_cell.angle_alpha   90.00
_cell.angle_beta   90.00
_cell.angle_gamma   90.00
#
_symmetry.space_group_name_H-M   'P 1'
#
loop_
_entity.id
_entity.type
_entity.pdbx_description
1 polymer ?
#
loop_
_entity_poly.entity_id
_entity_poly.type
_entity_poly.pdbx_seq_one_letter_code
_entity_poly.pdbx_strand_id
1 'polypeptide(L)'
;MEAEKMTPKDLTPEEFEAFVQSALRVARSEHEQMPRFCPRCGGRMIFKLQRLVMEPPGDVLIYVCEVCGEEVSKFFPFPEDHAKYFK
;
A
#
# COMPACT_ATOMS: atom_id res chain seq x y z
N MET A 1 13.69 14.97 29.56
CA MET A 1 13.62 13.72 28.78
C MET A 1 13.15 14.13 27.40
N GLU A 2 14.11 14.48 26.55
CA GLU A 2 13.84 14.96 25.21
C GLU A 2 13.45 13.77 24.34
N ALA A 3 12.24 13.82 23.79
CA ALA A 3 11.81 12.86 22.78
C ALA A 3 12.67 13.10 21.54
N GLU A 4 13.64 12.21 21.32
CA GLU A 4 14.44 12.18 20.11
C GLU A 4 13.50 12.05 18.91
N LYS A 5 13.36 13.15 18.16
CA LYS A 5 12.66 13.17 16.88
C LYS A 5 13.55 12.41 15.89
N MET A 6 13.35 11.11 15.79
CA MET A 6 13.96 10.28 14.75
C MET A 6 13.42 10.73 13.39
N THR A 7 14.26 11.40 12.61
CA THR A 7 14.00 11.70 11.20
C THR A 7 14.32 10.46 10.36
N PRO A 8 13.73 10.25 9.16
CA PRO A 8 13.97 9.09 8.29
C PRO A 8 15.41 8.93 7.73
N LYS A 9 16.41 9.53 8.37
CA LYS A 9 17.84 9.53 7.97
C LYS A 9 18.67 8.38 8.56
N ASP A 10 18.12 7.55 9.44
CA ASP A 10 18.89 6.57 10.21
C ASP A 10 18.66 5.10 9.79
N LEU A 11 18.11 4.87 8.59
CA LEU A 11 18.03 3.51 8.05
C LEU A 11 19.35 3.12 7.40
N THR A 12 19.90 1.99 7.84
CA THR A 12 20.96 1.35 7.06
C THR A 12 20.40 0.91 5.69
N PRO A 13 21.23 0.82 4.64
CA PRO A 13 20.79 0.29 3.35
C PRO A 13 20.13 -1.09 3.45
N GLU A 14 20.58 -1.92 4.40
CA GLU A 14 20.04 -3.26 4.65
C GLU A 14 18.64 -3.21 5.25
N GLU A 15 18.38 -2.32 6.21
CA GLU A 15 17.05 -2.14 6.78
C GLU A 15 16.06 -1.54 5.78
N PHE A 16 16.53 -0.62 4.93
CA PHE A 16 15.73 -0.07 3.85
C PHE A 16 15.36 -1.13 2.81
N GLU A 17 16.31 -1.95 2.37
CA GLU A 17 16.05 -3.04 1.43
C GLU A 17 15.08 -4.07 2.03
N ALA A 18 15.27 -4.46 3.30
CA ALA A 18 14.36 -5.35 4.00
C ALA A 18 12.93 -4.79 4.07
N PHE A 19 12.80 -3.48 4.34
CA PHE A 19 11.51 -2.79 4.31
C PHE A 19 10.86 -2.85 2.91
N VAL A 20 11.60 -2.51 1.86
CA VAL A 20 11.09 -2.53 0.47
C VAL A 20 10.63 -3.93 0.08
N GLN A 21 11.41 -4.98 0.38
CA GLN A 21 11.05 -6.36 0.09
C GLN A 21 9.78 -6.80 0.83
N SER A 22 9.64 -6.41 2.11
CA SER A 22 8.46 -6.71 2.91
C SER A 22 7.22 -6.00 2.37
N ALA A 23 7.32 -4.69 2.10
CA ALA A 23 6.23 -3.88 1.54
C ALA A 23 5.78 -4.39 0.17
N LEU A 24 6.71 -4.73 -0.73
CA LEU A 24 6.40 -5.30 -2.04
C LEU A 24 5.71 -6.67 -1.94
N ARG A 25 6.09 -7.50 -0.97
CA ARG A 25 5.44 -8.80 -0.74
C ARG A 25 3.98 -8.62 -0.33
N VAL A 26 3.71 -7.70 0.60
CA VAL A 26 2.34 -7.38 1.02
C VAL A 26 1.57 -6.81 -0.18
N ALA A 27 2.09 -5.78 -0.85
CA ALA A 27 1.43 -5.16 -1.99
C ALA A 27 1.08 -6.18 -3.09
N ARG A 28 1.98 -7.12 -3.40
CA ARG A 28 1.71 -8.19 -4.37
C ARG A 28 0.55 -9.08 -3.91
N SER A 29 0.54 -9.51 -2.66
CA SER A 29 -0.56 -10.34 -2.13
C SER A 29 -1.90 -9.60 -2.16
N GLU A 30 -1.88 -8.30 -1.91
CA GLU A 30 -3.08 -7.45 -1.94
C GLU A 30 -3.58 -7.25 -3.38
N HIS A 31 -2.69 -7.06 -4.36
CA HIS A 31 -3.02 -7.06 -5.79
C HIS A 31 -3.68 -8.36 -6.24
N GLU A 32 -3.23 -9.52 -5.75
CA GLU A 32 -3.79 -10.83 -6.10
C GLU A 32 -5.22 -11.01 -5.57
N GLN A 33 -5.59 -10.29 -4.51
CA GLN A 33 -6.93 -10.31 -3.90
C GLN A 33 -7.90 -9.29 -4.54
N MET A 34 -7.41 -8.34 -5.34
CA MET A 34 -8.27 -7.34 -5.97
C MET A 34 -9.21 -7.97 -7.00
N PRO A 35 -10.46 -7.48 -7.11
CA PRO A 35 -11.44 -8.07 -8.02
C PRO A 35 -10.98 -7.93 -9.47
N ARG A 36 -11.01 -9.03 -10.23
CA ARG A 36 -10.71 -9.03 -11.67
C ARG A 36 -11.87 -8.50 -12.52
N PHE A 37 -13.08 -8.58 -11.98
CA PHE A 37 -14.33 -8.16 -12.63
C PHE A 37 -15.12 -7.23 -11.72
N CYS A 38 -15.79 -6.26 -12.34
CA CYS A 38 -16.55 -5.24 -11.65
C CYS A 38 -17.76 -5.86 -10.96
N PRO A 39 -17.94 -5.61 -9.65
CA PRO A 39 -19.09 -6.15 -8.91
C PRO A 39 -20.43 -5.56 -9.38
N ARG A 40 -20.40 -4.42 -10.08
CA ARG A 40 -21.61 -3.73 -10.56
C ARG A 40 -22.05 -4.15 -11.95
N CYS A 41 -21.12 -4.25 -12.91
CA CYS A 41 -21.46 -4.47 -14.32
C CYS A 41 -20.76 -5.70 -14.95
N GLY A 42 -19.93 -6.43 -14.21
CA GLY A 42 -19.18 -7.58 -14.72
C GLY A 42 -18.01 -7.25 -15.66
N GLY A 43 -17.78 -5.98 -15.97
CA GLY A 43 -16.67 -5.54 -16.83
C GLY A 43 -15.30 -5.78 -16.18
N ARG A 44 -14.23 -5.85 -16.98
CA ARG A 44 -12.87 -6.06 -16.45
C ARG A 44 -12.45 -4.89 -15.56
N MET A 45 -11.79 -5.21 -14.44
CA MET A 45 -11.14 -4.23 -13.58
C MET A 45 -9.67 -4.11 -13.97
N ILE A 46 -9.19 -2.88 -14.08
CA ILE A 46 -7.78 -2.57 -14.33
C ILE A 46 -7.19 -1.81 -13.16
N PHE A 47 -5.91 -2.04 -12.90
CA PHE A 47 -5.16 -1.27 -11.94
C PHE A 47 -5.09 0.20 -12.40
N LYS A 48 -5.47 1.11 -11.51
CA LYS A 48 -5.41 2.56 -11.75
C LYS A 48 -4.16 3.17 -11.12
N LEU A 49 -4.00 3.00 -9.81
CA LEU A 49 -2.85 3.51 -9.06
C LEU A 49 -2.71 2.85 -7.70
N GLN A 50 -1.51 2.98 -7.13
CA GLN A 50 -1.18 2.70 -5.74
C GLN A 50 -0.75 4.01 -5.07
N ARG A 51 -1.23 4.28 -3.86
CA ARG A 51 -0.91 5.51 -3.14
C ARG A 51 -0.54 5.23 -1.68
N LEU A 52 0.60 5.77 -1.29
CA LEU A 52 1.07 5.80 0.09
C LEU A 52 0.16 6.68 0.96
N VAL A 53 -0.17 6.17 2.15
CA VAL A 53 -0.90 6.86 3.20
C VAL A 53 0.02 6.94 4.41
N MET A 54 0.19 8.15 4.97
CA MET A 54 1.07 8.35 6.11
C MET A 54 0.37 8.05 7.45
N GLU A 55 -0.93 8.30 7.55
CA GLU A 55 -1.69 8.13 8.79
C GLU A 55 -3.05 7.47 8.53
N PRO A 56 -3.24 6.18 8.89
CA PRO A 56 -2.21 5.24 9.34
C PRO A 56 -1.21 4.86 8.22
N PRO A 57 0.05 4.53 8.55
CA PRO A 57 1.05 4.12 7.57
C PRO A 57 0.61 2.90 6.76
N GLY A 58 0.54 3.03 5.45
CA GLY A 58 0.15 1.95 4.56
C GLY A 58 0.01 2.39 3.12
N ASP A 59 -0.67 1.55 2.34
CA ASP A 59 -0.91 1.77 0.93
C ASP A 59 -2.38 1.58 0.59
N VAL A 60 -2.83 2.33 -0.41
CA VAL A 60 -4.14 2.19 -1.03
C VAL A 60 -3.97 1.75 -2.47
N LEU A 61 -4.57 0.61 -2.82
CA LEU A 61 -4.72 0.16 -4.19
C LEU A 61 -6.06 0.59 -4.74
N ILE A 62 -6.06 1.12 -5.97
CA ILE A 62 -7.28 1.54 -6.67
C ILE A 62 -7.35 0.81 -8.01
N TYR A 63 -8.47 0.14 -8.23
CA TYR A 63 -8.82 -0.50 -9.50
C TYR A 63 -10.08 0.17 -10.05
N VAL A 64 -10.14 0.33 -11.37
CA VAL A 64 -11.28 0.94 -12.06
C VAL A 64 -11.86 -0.02 -13.10
N CYS A 65 -13.18 -0.03 -13.23
CA CYS A 65 -13.85 -0.78 -14.27
C CYS A 65 -13.70 -0.08 -15.63
N GLU A 66 -13.25 -0.81 -16.65
CA GLU A 66 -13.11 -0.26 -18.02
C GLU A 66 -14.44 0.06 -18.70
N VAL A 67 -15.56 -0.49 -18.19
CA VAL A 67 -16.89 -0.35 -18.82
C VAL A 67 -17.72 0.75 -18.17
N CYS A 68 -17.89 0.71 -16.85
CA CYS A 68 -18.79 1.63 -16.14
C CYS A 68 -18.05 2.67 -15.26
N GLY A 69 -16.73 2.57 -15.16
CA GLY A 69 -15.93 3.50 -14.35
C GLY A 69 -16.01 3.29 -12.84
N GLU A 70 -16.69 2.23 -12.36
CA GLU A 70 -16.75 1.90 -10.94
C GLU A 70 -15.34 1.69 -10.36
N GLU A 71 -15.07 2.32 -9.22
CA GLU A 71 -13.78 2.23 -8.54
C GLU A 71 -13.87 1.31 -7.33
N VAL A 72 -12.88 0.42 -7.19
CA VAL A 72 -12.68 -0.39 -6.00
C VAL A 72 -11.33 -0.01 -5.40
N SER A 73 -11.35 0.49 -4.17
CA SER A 73 -10.16 0.81 -3.42
C SER A 73 -9.98 -0.11 -2.22
N LYS A 74 -8.73 -0.50 -1.93
CA LYS A 74 -8.37 -1.27 -0.73
C LYS A 74 -7.19 -0.62 -0.04
N PHE A 75 -7.36 -0.28 1.23
CA PHE A 75 -6.26 0.11 2.12
C PHE A 75 -5.68 -1.14 2.78
N PHE A 76 -4.36 -1.18 2.91
CA PHE A 76 -3.67 -2.13 3.78
C PHE A 76 -2.53 -1.43 4.53
N PRO A 77 -2.37 -1.70 5.83
CA PRO A 77 -1.29 -1.14 6.61
C PRO A 77 0.04 -1.78 6.23
N PHE A 78 1.14 -1.04 6.41
CA PHE A 78 2.45 -1.67 6.44
C PHE A 78 2.61 -2.53 7.70
N PRO A 79 3.46 -3.57 7.68
CA PRO A 79 3.70 -4.41 8.85
C PRO A 79 4.09 -3.57 10.09
N GLU A 80 3.59 -3.95 11.27
CA GLU A 80 3.70 -3.17 12.53
C GLU A 80 5.15 -2.85 12.92
N ASP A 81 6.10 -3.74 12.61
CA ASP A 81 7.54 -3.54 12.84
C ASP A 81 8.13 -2.34 12.07
N HIS A 82 7.37 -1.80 11.13
CA HIS A 82 7.79 -0.76 10.18
C HIS A 82 6.97 0.53 10.30
N ALA A 83 5.91 0.57 11.12
CA ALA A 83 5.12 1.77 11.38
C ALA A 83 5.94 2.91 12.02
N LYS A 84 7.07 2.57 12.65
CA LYS A 84 8.06 3.52 13.20
C LYS A 84 8.75 4.40 12.13
N TYR A 85 8.72 4.01 10.84
CA TYR A 85 9.40 4.73 9.76
C TYR A 85 8.57 5.86 9.13
N PHE A 86 7.29 5.97 9.50
CA PHE A 86 6.34 6.90 8.90
C PHE A 86 5.84 7.95 9.91
N LYS A 87 6.53 8.10 11.05
CA LYS A 87 6.27 9.12 12.07
C LYS A 87 7.02 10.42 11.81
#